data_AF-A0A7C3GFM7-F1
#
_entry.id   AF-A0A7C3GFM7-F1
#
_cell.length_a   1.000
_cell.length_b   1.000
_cell.length_c   1.000
_cell.angle_alpha   90.00
_cell.angle_beta   90.00
_cell.angle_gamma   90.00
#
_symmetry.space_group_name_H-M   'P 1'
#
loop_
_entity.id
_entity.type
_entity.pdbx_description
1 polymer ?
#
loop_
_entity_poly.entity_id
_entity_poly.type
_entity_poly.pdbx_seq_one_letter_code
_entity_poly.pdbx_strand_id
1 'polypeptide(L)' 'MEFFLLKVFQTVARERSFSRAAEKLDRSQPAVSLAIQRLEAELGEKLIDRS' A
#
# COMPACT_ATOMS: atom_id res chain seq x y z
N MET A 1 7.76 10.57 5.74
CA MET A 1 6.33 10.29 5.52
C MET A 1 5.74 11.14 4.41
N GLU A 2 5.71 10.58 3.21
CA GLU A 2 5.01 11.15 2.04
C GLU A 2 3.51 10.81 2.08
N PHE A 3 2.64 11.79 1.81
CA PHE A 3 1.17 11.59 1.81
C PHE A 3 0.69 10.48 0.86
N PHE A 4 1.43 10.24 -0.22
CA PHE A 4 1.13 9.16 -1.15
C PHE A 4 1.14 7.79 -0.48
N LEU A 5 2.07 7.53 0.44
CA LEU A 5 2.17 6.24 1.13
C LEU A 5 0.94 5.94 1.99
N LEU A 6 0.45 6.94 2.72
CA LEU A 6 -0.78 6.83 3.52
C LEU A 6 -2.01 6.61 2.63
N LYS A 7 -2.07 7.25 1.46
CA LYS A 7 -3.14 7.02 0.47
C LYS A 7 -3.09 5.59 -0.06
N VAL A 8 -1.90 5.07 -0.35
CA VAL A 8 -1.72 3.67 -0.79
C VAL A 8 -2.20 2.72 0.30
N PHE A 9 -1.76 2.90 1.55
CA PHE A 9 -2.20 2.09 2.69
C PHE A 9 -3.71 2.11 2.87
N GLN A 10 -4.32 3.31 2.94
CA GLN A 10 -5.77 3.44 3.06
C GLN A 10 -6.51 2.71 1.93
N THR A 11 -6.01 2.80 0.70
CA THR A 11 -6.64 2.16 -0.46
C THR A 11 -6.51 0.64 -0.38
N VAL A 12 -5.33 0.09 -0.08
CA VAL A 12 -5.12 -1.36 0.09
C VAL A 12 -6.00 -1.92 1.20
N ALA A 13 -6.06 -1.24 2.35
CA ALA A 13 -6.90 -1.66 3.48
C ALA A 13 -8.40 -1.66 3.12
N ARG A 14 -8.85 -0.68 2.32
CA ARG A 14 -10.25 -0.58 1.88
C ARG A 14 -10.60 -1.64 0.84
N GLU A 15 -9.75 -1.84 -0.15
CA GLU A 15 -10.00 -2.79 -1.25
C GLU A 15 -9.75 -4.24 -0.86
N ARG A 16 -9.01 -4.48 0.25
CA ARG A 16 -8.55 -5.81 0.71
C ARG A 16 -7.86 -6.61 -0.39
N SER A 17 -7.25 -5.91 -1.35
CA SER A 17 -6.61 -6.49 -2.53
C SER A 17 -5.60 -5.50 -3.08
N PHE A 18 -4.34 -5.95 -3.19
CA PHE A 18 -3.28 -5.15 -3.80
C PHE A 18 -3.55 -4.88 -5.29
N SER A 19 -4.11 -5.84 -6.03
CA SER A 19 -4.44 -5.67 -7.44
C SER A 19 -5.53 -4.63 -7.65
N ARG A 20 -6.65 -4.70 -6.90
CA ARG A 20 -7.72 -3.68 -6.98
C ARG A 20 -7.26 -2.30 -6.54
N ALA A 21 -6.43 -2.23 -5.50
CA ALA A 21 -5.84 -0.96 -5.07
C ALA A 21 -4.94 -0.35 -6.16
N ALA A 22 -4.19 -1.18 -6.88
CA ALA A 22 -3.35 -0.75 -7.99
C ALA A 22 -4.17 -0.20 -9.16
N GLU A 23 -5.23 -0.90 -9.56
CA GLU A 23 -6.20 -0.41 -10.56
C GLU A 23 -6.79 0.95 -10.16
N LYS A 24 -7.22 1.09 -8.90
CA LYS A 24 -7.85 2.33 -8.39
C LYS A 24 -6.89 3.51 -8.27
N LEU A 25 -5.60 3.25 -8.08
CA LEU A 25 -4.56 4.27 -7.99
C LEU A 25 -3.91 4.57 -9.33
N ASP A 26 -4.32 3.89 -10.40
CA ASP A 26 -3.67 3.93 -11.71
C ASP A 26 -2.16 3.64 -11.61
N ARG A 27 -1.83 2.53 -10.95
CA ARG A 27 -0.46 2.06 -10.70
C ARG A 27 -0.35 0.57 -10.94
N SER A 28 0.88 0.09 -11.07
CA SER A 28 1.15 -1.34 -11.06
C SER A 28 1.06 -1.91 -9.64
N GLN A 29 0.62 -3.17 -9.52
CA GLN A 29 0.57 -3.88 -8.24
C GLN A 29 1.94 -3.96 -7.53
N PRO A 30 3.09 -4.13 -8.23
CA PRO A 30 4.41 -4.02 -7.62
C PRO A 30 4.70 -2.64 -7.02
N ALA A 31 4.28 -1.55 -7.69
CA ALA A 31 4.48 -0.18 -7.18
C ALA A 31 3.69 0.07 -5.88
N VAL A 32 2.44 -0.42 -5.82
CA VAL A 32 1.62 -0.39 -4.61
C VAL A 32 2.28 -1.20 -3.48
N SER A 33 2.77 -2.40 -3.79
CA SER A 33 3.44 -3.26 -2.80
C SER A 33 4.70 -2.62 -2.22
N LEU A 34 5.50 -1.97 -3.07
CA LEU A 34 6.71 -1.26 -2.66
C LEU A 34 6.37 -0.04 -1.79
N ALA A 35 5.31 0.70 -2.13
CA ALA A 35 4.85 1.82 -1.31
C ALA A 35 4.39 1.36 0.09
N ILE A 36 3.69 0.24 0.21
CA ILE A 36 3.37 -0.35 1.53
C ILE A 36 4.65 -0.74 2.27
N GLN A 37 5.60 -1.42 1.62
CA GLN A 37 6.87 -1.81 2.25
C GLN A 37 7.66 -0.59 2.77
N ARG A 38 7.68 0.50 2.00
CA ARG A 38 8.31 1.76 2.42
C ARG A 38 7.64 2.34 3.66
N LEU A 39 6.31 2.37 3.69
CA LEU A 39 5.56 2.86 4.85
C LEU A 39 5.80 2.00 6.10
N GLU A 40 5.76 0.68 5.96
CA GLU A 40 6.07 -0.25 7.04
C GLU A 40 7.50 -0.05 7.57
N ALA A 41 8.46 0.18 6.67
CA ALA A 41 9.85 0.46 7.06
C ALA A 41 10.02 1.81 7.76
N GLU A 42 9.32 2.87 7.30
CA GLU A 42 9.34 4.18 7.97
C GLU A 42 8.75 4.12 9.39
N LEU A 43 7.74 3.27 9.61
CA LEU A 43 7.09 3.12 10.91
C LEU A 43 7.72 2.05 11.80
N GLY A 44 8.53 1.16 11.23
CA GLY A 44 9.10 0.02 11.93
C GLY A 44 8.07 -1.05 12.30
N GLU A 45 6.93 -1.10 11.61
CA GLU A 45 5.79 -1.97 11.97
C GLU A 45 5.11 -2.53 10.71
N LYS A 46 4.57 -3.75 10.82
CA LYS A 46 3.77 -4.36 9.77
C LYS A 46 2.34 -3.82 9.81
N LEU A 47 1.89 -3.30 8.68
CA LEU A 47 0.58 -2.66 8.57
C LEU A 47 -0.45 -3.54 7.87
N ILE A 48 0.00 -4.44 6.99
CA ILE A 48 -0.86 -5.31 6.19
C ILE A 48 -0.32 -6.74 6.25
N ASP A 49 -1.16 -7.67 6.68
CA ASP A 49 -0.92 -9.11 6.50
C ASP A 49 -1.17 -9.50 5.04
N ARG A 50 -0.29 -10.33 4.48
CA ARG A 50 -0.28 -10.75 3.06
C ARG A 50 -0.63 -12.22 2.87
N SER A 51 -1.15 -12.88 3.90
CA SER A 51 -1.62 -14.26 3.88
C SER A 51 -2.93 -14.48 3.13
#